data_AF-A0A4R9A5C2-F1
#
_entry.id   AF-A0A4R9A5C2-F1
#
_cell.length_a   1.000
_cell.length_b   1.000
_cell.length_c   1.000
_cell.angle_alpha   90.00
_cell.angle_beta   90.00
_cell.angle_gamma   90.00
#
_symmetry.space_group_name_H-M   'P 1'
#
loop_
_entity.id
_entity.type
_entity.pdbx_description
1 polymer ?
#
loop_
_entity_poly.entity_id
_entity_poly.type
_entity_poly.pdbx_seq_one_letter_code
_entity_poly.pdbx_strand_id
1 'polypeptide(L)'
;MSDFATLPIDATFVVDLSSTGRRDWPARYQVRDARGSVVGGLEARKVVGNHLEGSYPVGIEDREVRVDAGSSPAAVGAAVHALLTDAARCRRVVLAVPEGQLEALAAAEEAGFRFVVDIDTHQESLSLLVAEPEWVLAQPSAIEEIPL
;
A
#
# COMPACT_ATOMS: atom_id res chain seq x y z
N MET A 1 -7.60 22.85 11.26
CA MET A 1 -6.16 22.76 10.96
C MET A 1 -5.95 21.41 10.32
N SER A 2 -5.63 21.37 9.02
CA SER A 2 -5.25 20.12 8.37
C SER A 2 -3.85 19.77 8.85
N ASP A 3 -3.70 18.65 9.56
CA ASP A 3 -2.38 18.14 9.91
C ASP A 3 -1.72 17.59 8.65
N PHE A 4 -0.55 18.15 8.35
CA PHE A 4 0.35 17.69 7.30
C PHE A 4 1.64 17.24 7.98
N ALA A 5 2.10 16.03 7.65
CA ALA A 5 3.39 15.52 8.11
C ALA A 5 4.27 15.25 6.87
N THR A 6 5.53 15.64 6.92
CA THR A 6 6.47 15.42 5.82
C THR A 6 7.54 14.44 6.27
N LEU A 7 7.71 13.35 5.51
CA LEU A 7 8.67 12.29 5.79
C LEU A 7 9.72 12.23 4.67
N PRO A 8 11.00 12.51 4.93
CA PRO A 8 12.06 12.20 4.00
C PRO A 8 12.27 10.69 3.93
N ILE A 9 12.32 10.13 2.72
CA ILE A 9 12.60 8.70 2.49
C ILE A 9 14.09 8.51 2.29
N ASP A 10 14.68 9.31 1.41
CA ASP A 10 16.10 9.37 1.12
C ASP A 10 16.45 10.76 0.51
N ALA A 11 17.63 10.87 -0.11
CA ALA A 11 18.03 12.11 -0.80
C ALA A 11 17.21 12.39 -2.07
N THR A 12 16.36 11.47 -2.51
CA THR A 12 15.62 11.49 -3.77
C THR A 12 14.15 11.84 -3.55
N PHE A 13 13.51 11.32 -2.50
CA PHE A 13 12.08 11.49 -2.27
C PHE A 13 11.71 12.05 -0.90
N VAL A 14 10.69 12.91 -0.93
CA VAL A 14 9.99 13.44 0.25
C VAL A 14 8.50 13.09 0.12
N VAL A 15 7.89 12.59 1.18
CA VAL A 15 6.47 12.22 1.20
C VAL A 15 5.69 13.14 2.12
N ASP A 16 4.70 13.83 1.57
CA ASP A 16 3.73 14.62 2.33
C ASP A 16 2.49 13.76 2.64
N LEU A 17 2.28 13.48 3.94
CA LEU A 17 1.06 12.89 4.46
C LEU A 17 0.03 13.97 4.75
N SER A 18 -1.21 13.73 4.36
CA SER A 18 -2.35 14.61 4.60
C SER A 18 -3.65 13.84 4.75
N SER A 19 -4.60 14.43 5.47
CA SER A 19 -6.00 13.98 5.44
C SER A 19 -6.68 14.51 4.16
N THR A 20 -7.43 13.65 3.47
CA THR A 20 -8.24 14.07 2.30
C THR A 20 -9.57 14.69 2.71
N GLY A 21 -10.00 14.50 3.97
CA GLY A 21 -11.33 14.86 4.45
C GLY A 21 -12.46 13.95 3.95
N ARG A 22 -12.16 12.95 3.12
CA ARG A 22 -13.14 11.96 2.65
C ARG A 22 -13.16 10.73 3.56
N ARG A 23 -14.32 10.10 3.71
CA ARG A 23 -14.48 8.92 4.57
C ARG A 23 -13.93 7.64 3.92
N ASP A 24 -14.09 7.50 2.61
CA ASP A 24 -13.69 6.32 1.84
C ASP A 24 -12.18 6.22 1.64
N TRP A 25 -11.50 7.35 1.44
CA TRP A 25 -10.04 7.42 1.25
C TRP A 25 -9.43 8.51 2.14
N PRO A 26 -9.33 8.28 3.45
CA PRO A 26 -9.07 9.33 4.43
C PRO A 26 -7.64 9.89 4.42
N ALA A 27 -6.64 9.10 4.03
CA ALA A 27 -5.24 9.53 4.04
C ALA A 27 -4.67 9.61 2.63
N ARG A 28 -3.78 10.57 2.39
CA ARG A 28 -3.04 10.73 1.12
C ARG A 28 -1.55 10.92 1.41
N TYR A 29 -0.74 10.21 0.64
CA TYR A 29 0.72 10.22 0.68
C TYR A 29 1.22 10.71 -0.67
N GLN A 30 1.63 11.97 -0.75
CA GLN A 30 2.09 12.59 -1.98
C GLN A 30 3.60 12.64 -2.03
N VAL A 31 4.20 12.12 -3.10
CA VAL A 31 5.66 12.02 -3.24
C VAL A 31 6.19 13.16 -4.09
N ARG A 32 7.24 13.80 -3.59
CA ARG A 32 8.00 14.84 -4.28
C ARG A 32 9.43 14.39 -4.51
N ASP A 33 9.97 14.77 -5.66
CA ASP A 33 11.40 14.61 -5.95
C ASP A 33 12.26 15.65 -5.21
N ALA A 34 13.58 15.54 -5.34
CA ALA A 34 14.55 16.50 -4.79
C ALA A 34 14.37 17.95 -5.29
N ARG A 35 13.61 18.17 -6.37
CA ARG A 35 13.27 19.50 -6.90
C ARG A 35 11.93 20.03 -6.36
N GLY A 36 11.23 19.24 -5.55
CA GLY A 36 9.92 19.57 -4.98
C GLY A 36 8.73 19.27 -5.91
N SER A 37 8.99 18.72 -7.09
CA SER A 37 7.94 18.36 -8.06
C SER A 37 7.18 17.13 -7.59
N VAL A 38 5.86 17.13 -7.71
CA VAL A 38 5.04 15.95 -7.40
C VAL A 38 5.27 14.89 -8.49
N VAL A 39 5.74 13.71 -8.09
CA VAL A 39 6.12 12.60 -8.99
C VAL A 39 5.30 11.34 -8.79
N GLY A 40 4.33 11.38 -7.88
CA GLY A 40 3.37 10.31 -7.64
C GLY A 40 2.75 10.40 -6.27
N GLY A 41 1.99 9.37 -5.91
CA GLY A 41 1.37 9.26 -4.61
C GLY A 41 0.34 8.14 -4.55
N LEU A 42 -0.23 7.99 -3.37
CA LEU A 42 -1.35 7.09 -3.14
C LEU A 42 -2.29 7.64 -2.08
N GLU A 43 -3.48 7.07 -2.06
CA GLU A 43 -4.45 7.25 -0.99
C GLU A 43 -4.64 5.93 -0.26
N ALA A 44 -4.90 6.00 1.05
CA ALA A 44 -4.98 4.82 1.89
C ALA A 44 -6.22 4.82 2.78
N ARG A 45 -6.74 3.62 3.03
CA ARG A 45 -7.84 3.36 3.96
C ARG A 45 -7.61 2.05 4.70
N LYS A 46 -8.36 1.78 5.77
CA LYS A 46 -8.38 0.44 6.39
C LYS A 46 -9.13 -0.54 5.49
N VAL A 47 -8.68 -1.79 5.47
CA VAL A 47 -9.39 -2.89 4.78
C VAL A 47 -10.70 -3.24 5.52
N VAL A 48 -10.65 -3.33 6.85
CA VAL A 48 -11.84 -3.57 7.66
C VAL A 48 -12.88 -2.47 7.43
N GLY A 49 -14.12 -2.88 7.18
CA GLY A 49 -15.26 -2.01 6.86
C GLY A 49 -15.41 -1.67 5.39
N ASN A 50 -14.69 -2.34 4.48
CA ASN A 50 -14.75 -2.08 3.04
C ASN A 50 -15.01 -3.35 2.19
N HIS A 51 -15.00 -3.21 0.86
CA HIS A 51 -15.35 -4.28 -0.09
C HIS A 51 -14.42 -5.51 -0.07
N LEU A 52 -13.18 -5.36 0.40
CA LEU A 52 -12.23 -6.46 0.57
C LEU A 52 -12.39 -7.18 1.92
N GLU A 53 -13.30 -6.71 2.79
CA GLU A 53 -13.56 -7.39 4.06
C GLU A 53 -14.17 -8.78 3.80
N GLY A 54 -13.50 -9.81 4.32
CA GLY A 54 -13.94 -11.21 4.17
C GLY A 54 -13.47 -11.89 2.89
N SER A 55 -12.72 -11.22 2.00
CA SER A 55 -12.14 -11.87 0.82
C SER A 55 -10.85 -12.65 1.10
N TYR A 56 -10.21 -12.37 2.23
CA TYR A 56 -9.07 -13.12 2.78
C TYR A 56 -9.03 -12.96 4.31
N PRO A 57 -8.09 -13.61 5.04
CA PRO A 57 -7.87 -13.38 6.47
C PRO A 57 -7.32 -11.96 6.77
N VAL A 58 -8.21 -10.96 6.70
CA VAL A 58 -7.90 -9.53 6.89
C VAL A 58 -7.38 -9.24 8.31
N GLY A 59 -6.26 -8.52 8.40
CA GLY A 59 -5.80 -7.90 9.64
C GLY A 59 -6.50 -6.58 9.94
N ILE A 60 -6.77 -6.30 11.23
CA ILE A 60 -7.47 -5.07 11.67
C ILE A 60 -6.73 -3.75 11.35
N GLU A 61 -5.42 -3.85 11.05
CA GLU A 61 -4.58 -2.72 10.67
C GLU A 61 -4.11 -2.79 9.22
N ASP A 62 -4.59 -3.76 8.43
CA ASP A 62 -4.28 -3.83 7.01
C ASP A 62 -4.85 -2.60 6.29
N ARG A 63 -4.06 -2.08 5.35
CA ARG A 63 -4.40 -0.87 4.60
C ARG A 63 -4.59 -1.20 3.15
N GLU A 64 -5.72 -0.81 2.57
CA GLU A 64 -5.89 -0.79 1.12
C GLU A 64 -5.37 0.54 0.58
N VAL A 65 -4.71 0.50 -0.57
CA VAL A 65 -4.21 1.69 -1.25
C VAL A 65 -4.77 1.83 -2.66
N ARG A 66 -4.91 3.08 -3.09
CA ARG A 66 -5.18 3.48 -4.47
C ARG A 66 -4.05 4.37 -4.95
N VAL A 67 -3.37 3.95 -6.01
CA VAL A 67 -2.25 4.70 -6.60
C VAL A 67 -2.77 5.84 -7.45
N ASP A 68 -2.14 7.02 -7.35
CA ASP A 68 -2.44 8.15 -8.21
C ASP A 68 -1.98 7.85 -9.65
N ALA A 69 -2.81 8.22 -10.64
CA ALA A 69 -2.48 8.00 -12.05
C ALA A 69 -1.16 8.68 -12.45
N GLY A 70 -0.31 7.95 -13.20
CA GLY A 70 0.99 8.44 -13.65
C GLY A 70 2.10 8.40 -12.59
N SER A 71 1.83 7.85 -11.40
CA SER A 71 2.88 7.61 -10.40
C SER A 71 3.92 6.63 -10.93
N SER A 72 5.21 6.98 -10.79
CA SER A 72 6.28 6.02 -11.05
C SER A 72 6.32 4.93 -9.97
N PRO A 73 6.76 3.70 -10.29
CA PRO A 73 6.90 2.62 -9.29
C PRO A 73 7.76 3.02 -8.09
N ALA A 74 8.86 3.75 -8.32
CA ALA A 74 9.71 4.26 -7.23
C ALA A 74 8.97 5.23 -6.30
N ALA A 75 8.13 6.12 -6.85
CA ALA A 75 7.30 7.02 -6.03
C ALA A 75 6.24 6.25 -5.25
N VAL A 76 5.64 5.20 -5.83
CA VAL A 76 4.70 4.34 -5.11
C VAL A 76 5.40 3.62 -3.95
N GLY A 77 6.57 3.02 -4.17
CA GLY A 77 7.36 2.38 -3.13
C GLY A 77 7.71 3.34 -1.98
N ALA A 78 8.11 4.57 -2.30
CA ALA A 78 8.37 5.62 -1.32
C ALA A 78 7.12 5.97 -0.47
N ALA A 79 5.94 6.08 -1.10
CA ALA A 79 4.69 6.34 -0.39
C ALA A 79 4.26 5.16 0.50
N VAL A 80 4.44 3.92 0.03
CA VAL A 80 4.17 2.71 0.82
C VAL A 80 5.08 2.63 2.03
N HIS A 81 6.37 2.94 1.87
CA HIS A 81 7.32 3.01 2.98
C HIS A 81 6.88 4.05 4.03
N ALA A 82 6.46 5.23 3.58
CA ALA A 82 5.93 6.26 4.47
C ALA A 82 4.68 5.79 5.22
N LEU A 83 3.76 5.11 4.53
CA LEU A 83 2.56 4.54 5.13
C LEU A 83 2.90 3.51 6.21
N LEU A 84 3.81 2.57 5.93
CA LEU A 84 4.22 1.54 6.90
C LEU A 84 4.94 2.15 8.11
N THR A 85 5.62 3.28 7.92
CA THR A 85 6.26 4.05 9.00
C THR A 85 5.24 4.77 9.86
N ASP A 86 4.28 5.46 9.25
CA ASP A 86 3.19 6.18 9.96
C ASP A 86 2.27 5.20 10.71
N ALA A 87 1.91 4.10 10.06
CA ALA A 87 1.04 3.08 10.60
C ALA A 87 1.85 1.87 11.10
N ALA A 88 2.63 2.04 12.18
CA ALA A 88 3.55 1.00 12.70
C ALA A 88 2.91 -0.37 13.03
N ARG A 89 1.58 -0.44 13.18
CA ARG A 89 0.83 -1.71 13.39
C ARG A 89 0.31 -2.34 12.10
N CYS A 90 0.38 -1.62 10.97
CA CYS A 90 0.04 -2.12 9.65
C CYS A 90 1.01 -3.24 9.27
N ARG A 91 0.48 -4.44 9.01
CA ARG A 91 1.28 -5.58 8.58
C ARG A 91 1.29 -5.73 7.08
N ARG A 92 0.23 -5.27 6.41
CA ARG A 92 0.03 -5.41 4.97
C ARG A 92 -0.57 -4.15 4.38
N VAL A 93 0.09 -3.66 3.34
CA VAL A 93 -0.46 -2.69 2.41
C VAL A 93 -0.93 -3.47 1.19
N VAL A 94 -2.23 -3.40 0.91
CA VAL A 94 -2.92 -4.17 -0.11
C VAL A 94 -3.24 -3.25 -1.28
N LEU A 95 -2.79 -3.66 -2.45
CA LEU A 95 -3.20 -3.08 -3.72
C LEU A 95 -4.09 -4.10 -4.43
N ALA A 96 -5.32 -3.70 -4.72
CA ALA A 96 -6.23 -4.48 -5.55
C ALA A 96 -6.24 -3.88 -6.96
N VAL A 97 -5.97 -4.71 -7.97
CA VAL A 97 -6.07 -4.35 -9.38
C VAL A 97 -7.06 -5.30 -10.07
N PRO A 98 -7.77 -4.88 -11.12
CA PRO A 98 -8.63 -5.81 -11.85
C PRO A 98 -7.83 -6.98 -12.41
N GLU A 99 -8.42 -8.17 -12.35
CA GLU A 99 -7.79 -9.41 -12.80
C GLU A 99 -7.32 -9.28 -14.28
N GLY A 100 -6.14 -9.81 -14.56
CA GLY A 100 -5.57 -9.83 -15.91
C GLY A 100 -4.89 -8.53 -16.36
N GLN A 101 -4.83 -7.48 -15.51
CA GLN A 101 -4.10 -6.25 -15.82
C GLN A 101 -2.57 -6.38 -15.63
N LEU A 102 -1.91 -7.12 -16.53
CA LEU A 102 -0.48 -7.44 -16.43
C LEU A 102 0.44 -6.22 -16.28
N GLU A 103 0.12 -5.09 -16.93
CA GLU A 103 0.91 -3.86 -16.79
C GLU A 103 0.82 -3.27 -15.38
N ALA A 104 -0.37 -3.34 -14.75
CA ALA A 104 -0.57 -2.89 -13.39
C ALA A 104 0.14 -3.79 -12.37
N LEU A 105 0.12 -5.12 -12.61
CA LEU A 105 0.89 -6.07 -11.81
C LEU A 105 2.39 -5.78 -11.88
N ALA A 106 2.95 -5.64 -13.09
CA ALA A 106 4.36 -5.37 -13.27
C ALA A 106 4.80 -4.05 -12.60
N ALA A 107 4.03 -2.97 -12.77
CA ALA A 107 4.31 -1.69 -12.12
C ALA A 107 4.22 -1.77 -10.58
N ALA A 108 3.30 -2.57 -10.05
CA ALA A 108 3.19 -2.80 -8.62
C ALA A 108 4.35 -3.63 -8.06
N GLU A 109 4.80 -4.65 -8.79
CA GLU A 109 5.98 -5.45 -8.41
C GLU A 109 7.25 -4.61 -8.38
N GLU A 110 7.46 -3.74 -9.37
CA GLU A 110 8.54 -2.77 -9.38
C GLU A 110 8.46 -1.77 -8.21
N ALA A 111 7.26 -1.50 -7.70
CA ALA A 111 7.03 -0.68 -6.51
C ALA A 111 7.21 -1.43 -5.19
N GLY A 112 7.53 -2.72 -5.23
CA GLY A 112 7.77 -3.56 -4.04
C GLY A 112 6.55 -4.34 -3.54
N PHE A 113 5.48 -4.41 -4.32
CA PHE A 113 4.38 -5.33 -4.03
C PHE A 113 4.69 -6.75 -4.52
N ARG A 114 4.07 -7.74 -3.90
CA ARG A 114 4.10 -9.14 -4.33
C ARG A 114 2.68 -9.60 -4.61
N PHE A 115 2.47 -10.26 -5.75
CA PHE A 115 1.20 -10.94 -6.02
C PHE A 115 0.92 -12.04 -4.98
N VAL A 116 -0.33 -12.13 -4.52
CA VAL A 116 -0.76 -13.12 -3.54
C VAL A 116 -1.80 -14.06 -4.13
N VAL A 117 -2.91 -13.52 -4.63
CA VAL A 117 -4.08 -14.32 -5.00
C VAL A 117 -5.03 -13.50 -5.86
N ASP A 118 -5.75 -14.17 -6.76
CA ASP A 118 -6.92 -13.63 -7.42
C ASP A 118 -8.17 -13.94 -6.60
N ILE A 119 -9.03 -12.95 -6.40
CA ILE A 119 -10.27 -13.08 -5.66
C ILE A 119 -11.45 -12.66 -6.52
N ASP A 120 -12.60 -13.28 -6.27
CA ASP A 120 -13.88 -12.79 -6.74
C ASP A 120 -14.60 -12.09 -5.59
N THR A 121 -14.97 -10.83 -5.80
CA THR A 121 -15.90 -10.11 -4.94
C THR A 121 -17.31 -10.16 -5.55
N HIS A 122 -18.31 -9.65 -4.84
CA HIS A 122 -19.65 -9.49 -5.42
C HIS A 122 -19.71 -8.47 -6.57
N GLN A 123 -18.64 -7.68 -6.78
CA GLN A 123 -18.62 -6.58 -7.75
C GLN A 123 -17.69 -6.85 -8.92
N GLU A 124 -16.55 -7.49 -8.67
CA GLU A 124 -15.46 -7.64 -9.64
C GLU A 124 -14.47 -8.73 -9.23
N SER A 125 -13.71 -9.22 -10.21
CA SER A 125 -12.56 -10.12 -10.03
C SER A 125 -11.27 -9.30 -9.96
N LEU A 126 -10.49 -9.53 -8.91
CA LEU A 126 -9.34 -8.70 -8.53
C LEU A 126 -8.11 -9.55 -8.30
N SER A 127 -6.96 -9.09 -8.78
CA SER A 127 -5.65 -9.58 -8.34
C SER A 127 -5.21 -8.77 -7.11
N LEU A 128 -4.95 -9.46 -6.00
CA LEU A 128 -4.43 -8.85 -4.78
C LEU A 128 -2.91 -8.93 -4.73
N LEU A 129 -2.29 -7.77 -4.53
CA LEU A 129 -0.86 -7.64 -4.28
C LEU A 129 -0.63 -7.01 -2.92
N VAL A 130 0.46 -7.42 -2.26
CA VAL A 130 0.81 -6.94 -0.91
C VAL A 130 2.22 -6.41 -0.83
N ALA A 131 2.39 -5.29 -0.14
CA ALA A 131 3.66 -4.84 0.39
C ALA A 131 3.62 -4.99 1.92
N GLU A 132 4.64 -5.63 2.48
CA GLU A 132 4.74 -5.95 3.91
C GLU A 132 6.04 -5.34 4.44
N PRO A 133 6.07 -4.84 5.69
CA PRO A 133 7.30 -4.34 6.28
C PRO A 133 8.28 -5.50 6.53
N GLU A 134 9.58 -5.19 6.54
CA GLU A 134 10.66 -6.19 6.62
C GLU A 134 10.49 -7.17 7.79
N TRP A 135 10.06 -6.68 8.95
CA TRP A 135 9.86 -7.50 10.14
C TRP A 135 8.73 -8.53 10.00
N VAL A 136 7.75 -8.32 9.12
CA VAL A 136 6.72 -9.33 8.77
C VAL A 136 7.36 -10.40 7.90
N LEU A 137 8.13 -10.00 6.90
CA LEU A 137 8.81 -10.91 5.96
C LEU A 137 9.88 -11.77 6.65
N ALA A 138 10.47 -11.28 7.74
CA ALA A 138 11.47 -11.99 8.54
C ALA A 138 10.87 -13.08 9.46
N GLN A 139 9.54 -13.19 9.57
CA GLN A 139 8.92 -14.24 10.38
C GLN A 139 8.95 -15.58 9.64
N PRO A 140 9.27 -16.70 10.33
CA PRO A 140 9.22 -18.04 9.76
C PRO A 140 7.84 -18.29 9.13
N SER A 141 7.81 -18.53 7.82
CA SER A 141 6.58 -18.79 7.08
C SER A 141 6.26 -20.30 7.00
N ALA A 142 7.22 -21.16 7.35
CA ALA A 142 7.06 -22.61 7.35
C ALA A 142 6.67 -23.13 8.74
N ILE A 143 5.57 -23.89 8.80
CA ILE A 143 5.14 -24.66 10.00
C ILE A 143 6.24 -25.65 10.44
N GLU A 144 7.08 -26.08 9.50
CA GLU A 144 8.21 -27.00 9.73
C GLU A 144 9.37 -26.37 10.54
N GLU A 145 9.39 -25.05 10.71
CA GLU A 145 10.42 -24.33 11.47
C GLU A 145 9.99 -24.00 12.92
N ILE A 146 8.78 -24.43 13.32
CA ILE A 146 8.31 -24.29 14.71
C ILE A 146 8.91 -25.44 15.52
N PRO A 147 9.76 -25.18 16.55
CA PRO A 147 10.20 -26.24 17.43
C PRO A 147 8.99 -26.82 18.16
N LEU A 148 8.76 -28.13 17.99
CA LEU A 148 7.74 -28.90 18.71
C LEU A 148 8.10 -29.05 20.20
#